data_AF-A0A838GWX6-F1
#
_entry.id   AF-A0A838GWX6-F1
#
_cell.length_a   1.000
_cell.length_b   1.000
_cell.length_c   1.000
_cell.angle_alpha   90.00
_cell.angle_beta   90.00
_cell.angle_gamma   90.00
#
_symmetry.space_group_name_H-M   'P 1'
#
loop_
_entity.id
_entity.type
_entity.pdbx_description
1 polymer ?
#
loop_
_entity_poly.entity_id
_entity_poly.type
_entity_poly.pdbx_seq_one_letter_code
_entity_poly.pdbx_strand_id
1 'polypeptide(L)'
;VFGELKAATAEELATTHLVRAYELGLLAAWRSGGLPARRWVLGREQRCPEARCRHNDQSGPLAMGEAFPSGHDVPPVHVGCTCATVPVVRPDP
;
A
#
# COMPACT_ATOMS: atom_id res chain seq x y z
N VAL A 1 18.82 -20.88 -15.84
CA VAL A 1 18.45 -21.17 -14.44
C VAL A 1 18.90 -20.10 -13.44
N PHE A 2 20.17 -20.02 -13.01
CA PHE A 2 20.57 -19.06 -11.96
C PHE A 2 20.47 -17.57 -12.36
N GLY A 3 20.72 -17.23 -13.62
CA GLY A 3 20.57 -15.86 -14.13
C GLY A 3 19.11 -15.41 -14.19
N GLU A 4 18.22 -16.31 -14.61
CA GLU A 4 16.77 -16.04 -14.70
C GLU A 4 16.14 -15.88 -13.31
N LEU A 5 16.54 -16.71 -12.33
CA LEU A 5 16.14 -16.54 -10.93
C LEU A 5 16.54 -15.17 -10.38
N LYS A 6 17.75 -14.69 -10.68
CA LYS A 6 18.21 -13.36 -10.25
C LYS A 6 17.45 -12.22 -10.95
N ALA A 7 17.17 -12.36 -12.24
CA ALA A 7 16.41 -11.36 -12.99
C ALA A 7 14.97 -11.25 -12.47
N ALA A 8 14.29 -12.38 -12.22
CA ALA A 8 12.94 -12.40 -11.66
C ALA A 8 12.89 -11.71 -10.28
N THR A 9 13.88 -11.94 -9.41
CA THR A 9 13.97 -11.23 -8.12
C THR A 9 14.23 -9.73 -8.28
N ALA A 10 15.05 -9.34 -9.24
CA ALA A 10 15.35 -7.93 -9.50
C ALA A 10 14.11 -7.17 -10.02
N GLU A 11 13.35 -7.79 -10.91
CA GLU A 11 12.11 -7.21 -11.46
C GLU A 11 11.02 -7.06 -10.38
N GLU A 12 10.87 -8.06 -9.51
CA GLU A 12 9.90 -8.01 -8.40
C GLU A 12 10.26 -6.92 -7.38
N LEU A 13 11.55 -6.78 -7.06
CA LEU A 13 12.03 -5.72 -6.17
C LEU A 13 11.85 -4.33 -6.81
N ALA A 14 12.20 -4.18 -8.09
CA ALA A 14 12.00 -2.93 -8.82
C ALA A 14 10.52 -2.53 -8.84
N THR A 15 9.64 -3.49 -9.15
CA THR A 15 8.18 -3.28 -9.14
C THR A 15 7.69 -2.86 -7.76
N THR A 16 8.18 -3.51 -6.70
CA THR A 16 7.86 -3.17 -5.31
C THR A 16 8.22 -1.71 -5.00
N HIS A 17 9.40 -1.25 -5.40
CA HIS A 17 9.79 0.15 -5.18
C HIS A 17 9.03 1.15 -6.04
N LEU A 18 8.65 0.79 -7.28
CA LEU A 18 7.81 1.62 -8.13
C LEU A 18 6.42 1.82 -7.53
N VAL A 19 5.79 0.75 -7.02
CA VAL A 19 4.50 0.83 -6.32
C VAL A 19 4.63 1.72 -5.07
N ARG A 20 5.72 1.59 -4.30
CA ARG A 20 5.95 2.43 -3.12
C ARG A 20 6.03 3.91 -3.49
N ALA A 21 6.79 4.23 -4.54
CA ALA A 21 6.95 5.60 -5.01
C ALA A 21 5.61 6.20 -5.48
N TYR A 22 4.82 5.42 -6.22
CA TYR A 22 3.48 5.80 -6.66
C TYR A 22 2.55 6.11 -5.48
N GLU A 23 2.48 5.22 -4.49
CA GLU A 23 1.62 5.40 -3.32
C GLU A 23 2.05 6.59 -2.45
N LEU A 24 3.35 6.84 -2.29
CA LEU A 24 3.85 8.05 -1.62
C LEU A 24 3.44 9.32 -2.37
N GLY A 25 3.46 9.28 -3.71
CA GLY A 25 2.99 10.37 -4.56
C GLY A 25 1.50 10.65 -4.36
N LEU A 26 0.68 9.61 -4.31
CA LEU A 26 -0.75 9.73 -3.99
C LEU A 26 -0.98 10.32 -2.60
N LEU A 27 -0.29 9.82 -1.57
CA LEU A 27 -0.36 10.35 -0.22
C LEU A 27 -0.03 11.85 -0.17
N ALA A 28 1.04 12.27 -0.85
CA ALA A 28 1.42 13.68 -0.94
C ALA A 28 0.35 14.52 -1.66
N ALA A 29 -0.17 14.03 -2.79
CA ALA A 29 -1.22 14.69 -3.54
C ALA A 29 -2.49 14.86 -2.69
N TRP A 30 -2.96 13.82 -2.01
CA TRP A 30 -4.15 13.86 -1.15
C TRP A 30 -3.98 14.77 0.06
N ARG A 31 -2.78 14.79 0.68
CA ARG A 31 -2.43 15.76 1.74
C ARG A 31 -2.55 17.20 1.23
N SER A 32 -1.96 17.49 0.07
CA SER A 32 -2.04 18.83 -0.53
C SER A 32 -3.44 19.23 -0.96
N GLY A 33 -4.25 18.27 -1.39
CA GLY A 33 -5.65 18.45 -1.80
C GLY A 33 -6.65 18.52 -0.65
N GLY A 34 -6.21 18.38 0.61
CA GLY A 34 -7.09 18.46 1.78
C GLY A 34 -8.06 17.28 1.92
N LEU A 35 -7.73 16.11 1.39
CA LEU A 35 -8.59 14.92 1.60
C LEU A 35 -8.50 14.47 3.06
N PRO A 36 -9.65 14.14 3.69
CA PRO A 36 -9.69 13.96 5.14
C PRO A 36 -9.07 12.63 5.58
N ALA A 37 -9.24 11.59 4.77
CA ALA A 37 -8.87 10.23 5.15
C ALA A 37 -8.49 9.38 3.94
N ARG A 38 -7.91 8.22 4.23
CA ARG A 38 -7.65 7.14 3.28
C ARG A 38 -7.88 5.81 3.98
N ARG A 39 -8.12 4.78 3.18
CA ARG A 39 -8.15 3.40 3.67
C ARG A 39 -7.20 2.53 2.88
N TRP A 40 -6.74 1.47 3.51
CA TRP A 40 -6.01 0.40 2.85
C TRP A 40 -7.00 -0.49 2.09
N VAL A 41 -6.56 -1.04 0.96
CA VAL A 41 -7.33 -2.02 0.18
C VAL A 41 -6.43 -3.19 -0.15
N LEU A 42 -6.86 -4.40 0.22
CA LEU A 42 -6.14 -5.62 -0.14
C LEU A 42 -6.09 -5.81 -1.67
N GLY A 43 -4.91 -6.19 -2.17
CA GLY A 43 -4.74 -6.64 -3.54
C GLY A 43 -5.56 -7.92 -3.80
N ARG A 44 -6.02 -8.11 -5.05
CA ARG A 44 -6.85 -9.28 -5.44
C ARG A 44 -6.11 -10.60 -5.35
N GLU A 45 -4.79 -10.59 -5.44
CA GLU A 45 -4.00 -11.81 -5.32
C GLU A 45 -3.84 -12.15 -3.83
N GLN A 46 -4.12 -13.41 -3.47
CA GLN A 46 -3.97 -13.95 -2.11
C GLN A 46 -2.51 -13.96 -1.60
N ARG A 47 -1.61 -13.21 -2.26
CA ARG A 47 -0.21 -12.98 -1.92
C ARG A 47 0.00 -11.85 -0.90
N CYS A 48 -1.03 -11.39 -0.18
CA CYS A 48 -0.81 -10.80 1.15
C CYS A 48 -0.96 -11.91 2.20
N PRO A 49 0.05 -12.78 2.38
CA PRO A 49 0.03 -13.77 3.46
C PRO A 49 0.08 -13.07 4.83
N GLU A 50 0.55 -11.82 4.87
CA GLU A 50 0.85 -11.12 6.11
C GLU A 50 -0.41 -10.59 6.82
N ALA A 51 -0.50 -10.93 8.11
CA ALA A 51 -1.49 -10.37 9.03
C ALA A 51 -1.46 -8.83 9.03
N ARG A 52 -0.29 -8.22 8.74
CA ARG A 52 -0.12 -6.76 8.66
C ARG A 52 -0.98 -6.11 7.58
N CYS A 53 -1.03 -6.67 6.35
CA CYS A 53 -1.90 -6.11 5.29
C CYS A 53 -3.38 -6.15 5.72
N ARG A 54 -3.80 -7.29 6.29
CA ARG A 54 -5.18 -7.51 6.72
C ARG A 54 -5.58 -6.58 7.86
N HIS A 55 -4.70 -6.36 8.84
CA HIS A 55 -4.95 -5.40 9.91
C HIS A 55 -5.06 -3.97 9.39
N ASN A 56 -4.25 -3.58 8.39
CA ASN A 56 -4.37 -2.26 7.76
C ASN A 56 -5.70 -2.09 7.00
N ASP A 57 -6.17 -3.12 6.30
CA ASP A 57 -7.47 -3.11 5.62
C ASP A 57 -8.63 -3.04 6.63
N GLN A 58 -8.54 -3.82 7.70
CA GLN A 58 -9.54 -3.90 8.76
C GLN A 58 -9.60 -2.65 9.65
N SER A 59 -8.56 -1.81 9.70
CA SER A 59 -8.61 -0.55 10.46
C SER A 59 -9.59 0.46 9.85
N GLY A 60 -10.03 0.23 8.61
CA GLY A 60 -10.93 1.15 7.91
C GLY A 60 -10.24 2.47 7.55
N PRO A 61 -11.01 3.54 7.33
CA PRO A 61 -10.47 4.86 7.05
C PRO A 61 -9.66 5.42 8.23
N LEU A 62 -8.44 5.86 7.95
CA LEU A 62 -7.57 6.57 8.88
C LEU A 62 -7.36 8.01 8.41
N ALA A 63 -7.08 8.91 9.35
CA ALA A 63 -6.74 10.28 9.02
C ALA A 63 -5.49 10.32 8.14
N MET A 64 -5.37 11.32 7.27
CA MET A 64 -4.32 11.36 6.26
C MET A 64 -2.86 11.43 6.81
N GLY A 65 -2.71 11.87 8.07
CA GLY A 65 -1.43 11.86 8.80
C GLY A 65 -1.22 10.66 9.71
N GLU A 66 -2.21 9.79 9.84
CA GLU A 66 -2.18 8.64 10.74
C GLU A 66 -1.51 7.44 10.05
N ALA A 67 -0.65 6.76 10.81
CA ALA A 67 0.00 5.54 10.37
C ALA A 67 -0.96 4.36 10.48
N PHE A 68 -0.87 3.41 9.54
CA PHE A 68 -1.63 2.17 9.65
C PHE A 68 -1.09 1.28 10.79
N PRO A 69 -1.86 0.28 11.29
CA PRO A 69 -1.43 -0.63 12.36
C PRO A 69 -0.07 -1.32 12.12
N SER A 70 0.29 -1.55 10.86
CA SER A 70 1.61 -2.07 10.49
C SER A 70 2.78 -1.12 10.73
N GLY A 71 2.53 0.14 11.11
CA GLY A 71 3.50 1.24 11.20
C GLY A 71 3.87 1.88 9.86
N HIS A 72 3.32 1.39 8.76
CA HIS A 72 3.59 1.94 7.42
C HIS A 72 2.60 3.04 7.09
N ASP A 73 3.08 4.07 6.40
CA ASP A 73 2.20 5.04 5.78
C ASP A 73 1.50 4.41 4.58
N VAL A 74 2.22 3.83 3.63
CA VAL A 74 1.64 3.32 2.38
C VAL A 74 2.08 1.88 2.10
N PRO A 75 1.37 1.14 1.24
CA PRO A 75 1.91 -0.06 0.63
C PRO A 75 3.11 0.29 -0.26
N PRO A 76 3.94 -0.71 -0.59
CA PRO A 76 3.90 -2.11 -0.16
C PRO A 76 4.51 -2.34 1.24
N VAL A 77 4.00 -3.33 1.99
CA VAL A 77 4.57 -3.78 3.27
C VAL A 77 5.69 -4.82 3.08
N HIS A 78 5.61 -5.60 2.00
CA HIS A 78 6.55 -6.65 1.65
C HIS A 78 6.74 -6.71 0.14
N VAL A 79 7.77 -7.42 -0.30
CA VAL A 79 8.03 -7.65 -1.73
C VAL A 79 6.83 -8.36 -2.39
N GLY A 80 6.48 -7.91 -3.59
CA GLY A 80 5.35 -8.46 -4.36
C GLY A 80 3.95 -8.09 -3.82
N CYS A 81 3.86 -7.21 -2.82
CA CYS A 81 2.57 -6.74 -2.29
C CYS A 81 1.81 -5.91 -3.35
N THR A 82 0.57 -6.28 -3.61
CA THR A 82 -0.33 -5.60 -4.57
C THR A 82 -1.46 -4.82 -3.90
N CYS A 83 -1.34 -4.54 -2.60
CA CYS A 83 -2.26 -3.65 -1.91
C CYS A 83 -2.10 -2.20 -2.40
N ALA A 84 -3.16 -1.42 -2.22
CA ALA A 84 -3.18 0.00 -2.55
C ALA A 84 -3.83 0.79 -1.41
N THR A 85 -3.57 2.11 -1.37
CA THR A 85 -4.42 3.03 -0.61
C THR A 85 -5.40 3.73 -1.53
N VAL A 86 -6.58 4.05 -1.00
CA VAL A 86 -7.58 4.85 -1.71
C VAL A 86 -8.06 5.99 -0.83
N PRO A 87 -8.36 7.17 -1.41
CA PRO A 87 -8.85 8.30 -0.63
C PRO A 87 -10.30 8.06 -0.21
N VAL A 88 -10.68 8.63 0.93
CA VAL A 88 -12.05 8.63 1.45
C VAL A 88 -12.50 10.08 1.51
N VAL A 89 -13.37 10.48 0.58
CA VAL A 89 -13.85 11.87 0.42
C VAL A 89 -15.03 12.17 1.35
N ARG A 90 -15.79 11.13 1.72
CA ARG A 90 -16.84 11.14 2.74
C ARG A 90 -16.78 9.78 3.47
N PRO A 91 -16.93 9.74 4.80
CA PRO A 91 -17.13 8.46 5.48
C PRO A 91 -18.41 7.80 4.92
N ASP A 92 -18.39 6.48 4.75
CA ASP A 92 -19.63 5.76 4.48
C ASP A 92 -20.63 6.03 5.64
N PRO A 93 -21.93 6.17 5.34
CA PRO A 93 -22.95 6.53 6.33
C PRO A 93 -23.09 5.52 7.48
#